data_AF-A0A8I0ZRK5-F1
#
_entry.id   AF-A0A8I0ZRK5-F1
#
_cell.length_a   1.000
_cell.length_b   1.000
_cell.length_c   1.000
_cell.angle_alpha   90.00
_cell.angle_beta   90.00
_cell.angle_gamma   90.00
#
_symmetry.space_group_name_H-M   'P 1'
#
loop_
_entity.id
_entity.type
_entity.pdbx_description
1 polymer ?
#
loop_
_entity_poly.entity_id
_entity_poly.type
_entity_poly.pdbx_seq_one_letter_code
_entity_poly.pdbx_strand_id
1 'polypeptide(L)'
;MSRWQGYGAAVAITDQHLVIERSGLLARTVGPREVVSLGDVVGFHVKRPSILTNGWIQLCVGGIRPELGRAAAPSDPHTVLFKRNQRDQMGQLLQYLQQLVDYNRHQVQPLISAPATPSAGLVTRTVAATPVVSPSSSAEPAARIPLADSPVSSPSAGVQVFTGPSFVGFDVETANGARGSICAIGLTVVTAGQVTATHSWLCRPPTGLERFDAGNIGIHGITPNDVARQPAFRQRLGDMLDVVGDLPLIAHNAAFDIGALREASTADGLTWRALEYGCTLLWSRKELPNLVNHKLPTVAQALGVDLHRHHDAAADATAAAGIALELMRRRGAPSVDTYAAATGITLGRATVAAVTAPRNTSRAGAPNWVSVRAAATPPPPHSDADPEHPLFGHTIVLTGTLAGLSRDEAWSQLAKCGARVNKTVTRRTTVLVAGSWLDDHGRSKETEKQAEARRLQSAGQPIVIIDQQQMENLLAGDRSVQLPDLTAPPAVDAYALADDSDLPPDVQRNRAEHVRGKNFTVWVEPIKQLKRDDRLDEALELLLECVDVAERPGTLGGGMPAPWYTEQAAIVYRKQKNFVAEVDILRRWIDAARRNGCAVDESHPLMQRKAKAQAWLAKSLQ
;
A
#
# COMPACT_ATOMS: atom_id res chain seq x y z
N MET A 1 8.39 -15.43 -43.11
CA MET A 1 7.12 -16.18 -43.15
C MET A 1 7.04 -17.05 -41.91
N SER A 2 6.22 -16.65 -40.93
CA SER A 2 6.09 -17.39 -39.67
C SER A 2 4.94 -18.39 -39.81
N ARG A 3 5.20 -19.67 -39.55
CA ARG A 3 4.20 -20.75 -39.69
C ARG A 3 4.05 -21.48 -38.37
N TRP A 4 2.83 -21.53 -37.86
CA TRP A 4 2.46 -22.26 -36.65
C TRP A 4 1.59 -23.46 -37.04
N GLN A 5 1.98 -24.66 -36.62
CA GLN A 5 1.19 -25.87 -36.88
C GLN A 5 0.29 -26.16 -35.67
N GLY A 6 -1.02 -26.07 -35.85
CA GLY A 6 -2.04 -26.49 -34.89
C GLY A 6 -2.57 -27.90 -35.18
N TYR A 7 -3.57 -28.33 -34.42
CA TYR A 7 -4.23 -29.62 -34.67
C TYR A 7 -5.30 -29.46 -35.76
N GLY A 8 -5.07 -30.07 -36.93
CA GLY A 8 -5.98 -29.98 -38.07
C GLY A 8 -5.93 -28.65 -38.82
N ALA A 9 -5.04 -27.72 -38.45
CA ALA A 9 -4.82 -26.46 -39.15
C ALA A 9 -3.39 -25.94 -38.99
N ALA A 10 -2.88 -25.21 -39.97
CA ALA A 10 -1.65 -24.43 -39.90
C ALA A 10 -1.96 -22.95 -40.18
N VAL A 11 -1.38 -22.06 -39.39
CA VAL A 11 -1.46 -20.61 -39.62
C VAL A 11 -0.13 -20.17 -40.19
N ALA A 12 -0.15 -19.57 -41.37
CA ALA A 12 1.03 -18.96 -41.96
C ALA A 12 0.79 -17.46 -42.09
N ILE A 13 1.71 -16.66 -41.58
CA ILE A 13 1.64 -15.21 -41.70
C ILE A 13 2.71 -14.74 -42.69
N THR A 14 2.23 -14.00 -43.68
CA THR A 14 2.99 -13.31 -44.72
C THR A 14 2.99 -11.82 -44.43
N ASP A 15 3.68 -11.04 -45.24
CA ASP A 15 3.84 -9.59 -45.01
C ASP A 15 2.51 -8.80 -45.10
N GLN A 16 1.50 -9.35 -45.78
CA GLN A 16 0.21 -8.69 -45.98
C GLN A 16 -1.00 -9.52 -45.51
N HIS A 17 -0.83 -10.83 -45.33
CA HIS A 17 -1.96 -11.73 -45.07
C HIS A 17 -1.65 -12.76 -43.99
N LEU A 18 -2.67 -13.06 -43.19
CA LEU A 18 -2.77 -14.25 -42.35
C LEU A 18 -3.52 -15.34 -43.12
N VAL A 19 -2.90 -16.50 -43.31
CA VAL A 19 -3.45 -17.64 -44.03
C VAL A 19 -3.73 -18.79 -43.06
N ILE A 20 -4.97 -19.29 -43.03
CA ILE A 20 -5.36 -20.47 -42.26
C ILE A 20 -5.56 -21.65 -43.21
N GLU A 21 -4.68 -22.64 -43.13
CA GLU A 21 -4.74 -23.89 -43.92
C GLU A 21 -5.25 -25.03 -43.05
N ARG A 22 -6.27 -25.80 -43.46
CA ARG A 22 -6.84 -26.90 -42.65
C ARG A 22 -6.53 -28.27 -43.25
N SER A 23 -6.08 -29.22 -42.42
CA SER A 23 -5.75 -30.60 -42.84
C SER A 23 -6.14 -31.68 -41.80
N GLY A 24 -7.25 -32.40 -42.03
CA GLY A 24 -7.47 -33.80 -41.62
C GLY A 24 -8.14 -34.14 -40.26
N LEU A 25 -9.21 -34.95 -40.35
CA LEU A 25 -9.73 -35.99 -39.42
C LEU A 25 -10.29 -35.60 -38.04
N LEU A 26 -11.25 -34.67 -37.98
CA LEU A 26 -12.43 -34.75 -37.08
C LEU A 26 -13.44 -33.67 -37.50
N ALA A 27 -14.63 -34.14 -37.88
CA ALA A 27 -15.73 -33.42 -38.54
C ALA A 27 -15.51 -33.08 -40.03
N ARG A 28 -16.53 -33.39 -40.82
CA ARG A 28 -16.59 -33.26 -42.28
C ARG A 28 -16.48 -31.81 -42.73
N THR A 29 -15.26 -31.32 -42.95
CA THR A 29 -15.00 -30.20 -43.86
C THR A 29 -13.51 -30.20 -44.22
N VAL A 30 -13.20 -30.58 -45.46
CA VAL A 30 -12.06 -29.96 -46.16
C VAL A 30 -12.51 -28.51 -46.36
N GLY A 31 -12.15 -27.64 -45.42
CA GLY A 31 -12.52 -26.23 -45.44
C GLY A 31 -11.60 -25.44 -46.39
N PRO A 32 -12.08 -24.35 -46.99
CA PRO A 32 -11.27 -23.52 -47.89
C PRO A 32 -10.07 -22.92 -47.16
N ARG A 33 -9.00 -22.64 -47.92
CA ARG A 33 -7.86 -21.83 -47.46
C ARG A 33 -8.37 -20.41 -47.22
N GLU A 34 -8.46 -20.02 -45.95
CA GLU A 34 -8.91 -18.68 -45.58
C GLU A 34 -7.72 -17.72 -45.61
N VAL A 35 -7.86 -16.60 -46.31
CA VAL A 35 -6.83 -15.55 -46.40
C VAL A 35 -7.43 -14.27 -45.84
N VAL A 36 -6.87 -13.82 -44.72
CA VAL A 36 -7.31 -12.62 -43.99
C VAL A 36 -6.24 -11.55 -44.15
N SER A 37 -6.61 -10.36 -44.63
CA SER A 37 -5.70 -9.21 -44.65
C SER A 37 -5.31 -8.84 -43.22
N LEU A 38 -4.02 -8.60 -42.97
CA LEU A 38 -3.55 -8.27 -41.63
C LEU A 38 -4.21 -7.00 -41.09
N GLY A 39 -4.49 -6.00 -41.94
CA GLY A 39 -5.16 -4.75 -41.56
C GLY A 39 -6.62 -4.92 -41.11
N ASP A 40 -7.28 -6.00 -41.53
CA ASP A 40 -8.68 -6.25 -41.19
C ASP A 40 -8.84 -6.97 -39.85
N VAL A 41 -7.75 -7.48 -39.26
CA VAL A 41 -7.76 -8.13 -37.95
C VAL A 41 -7.83 -7.07 -36.86
N VAL A 42 -9.03 -6.86 -36.32
CA VAL A 42 -9.31 -5.82 -35.31
C VAL A 42 -9.46 -6.39 -33.89
N GLY A 43 -9.45 -7.71 -33.75
CA GLY A 43 -9.53 -8.40 -32.47
C GLY A 43 -9.39 -9.91 -32.63
N PHE A 44 -9.38 -10.62 -31.51
CA PHE A 44 -9.49 -12.09 -31.48
C PHE A 44 -10.05 -12.57 -30.14
N HIS A 45 -10.57 -13.78 -30.12
CA HIS A 45 -11.02 -14.50 -28.94
C HIS A 45 -10.17 -15.74 -28.71
N VAL A 46 -9.94 -16.10 -27.44
CA VAL A 46 -9.10 -17.26 -27.09
C VAL A 46 -9.76 -18.14 -26.04
N LYS A 47 -9.70 -19.45 -26.25
CA LYS A 47 -9.89 -20.48 -25.22
C LYS A 47 -8.58 -21.25 -25.06
N ARG A 48 -7.92 -21.16 -23.90
CA ARG A 48 -6.66 -21.88 -23.67
C ARG A 48 -6.90 -23.39 -23.47
N PRO A 49 -6.02 -24.29 -23.98
CA PRO A 49 -6.19 -25.73 -23.84
C PRO A 49 -5.98 -26.18 -22.40
N SER A 50 -6.97 -26.87 -21.85
CA SER A 50 -6.95 -27.44 -20.50
C SER A 50 -6.55 -28.92 -20.55
N ILE A 51 -6.61 -29.60 -19.40
CA ILE A 51 -6.42 -31.07 -19.34
C ILE A 51 -7.56 -31.79 -20.09
N LEU A 52 -8.76 -31.20 -20.12
CA LEU A 52 -9.99 -31.85 -20.60
C LEU A 52 -10.44 -31.36 -21.98
N THR A 53 -9.98 -30.19 -22.44
CA THR A 53 -10.42 -29.59 -23.71
C THR A 53 -9.27 -28.98 -24.49
N ASN A 54 -9.27 -29.16 -25.81
CA ASN A 54 -8.41 -28.40 -26.72
C ASN A 54 -8.71 -26.91 -26.66
N GLY A 55 -7.73 -26.10 -27.01
CA GLY A 55 -7.82 -24.66 -27.07
C GLY A 55 -8.08 -24.18 -28.49
N TRP A 56 -8.50 -22.93 -28.61
CA TRP A 56 -8.73 -22.30 -29.90
C TRP A 56 -8.54 -20.80 -29.86
N ILE A 57 -8.22 -20.22 -31.02
CA ILE A 57 -8.16 -18.78 -31.27
C ILE A 57 -9.11 -18.47 -32.41
N GLN A 58 -10.02 -17.51 -32.25
CA GLN A 58 -10.93 -17.05 -33.29
C GLN A 58 -10.61 -15.59 -33.64
N LEU A 59 -10.40 -15.28 -34.92
CA LEU A 59 -10.11 -13.91 -35.36
C LEU A 59 -11.38 -13.08 -35.53
N CYS A 60 -11.33 -11.81 -35.17
CA CYS A 60 -12.36 -10.81 -35.48
C CYS A 60 -11.89 -9.97 -36.68
N VAL A 61 -12.59 -10.06 -37.80
CA VAL A 61 -12.21 -9.44 -39.08
C VAL A 61 -13.22 -8.36 -39.47
N GLY A 62 -12.75 -7.16 -39.84
CA GLY A 62 -13.60 -6.10 -40.40
C GLY A 62 -14.65 -5.51 -39.45
N GLY A 63 -14.43 -5.58 -38.12
CA GLY A 63 -15.36 -5.04 -37.12
C GLY A 63 -16.59 -5.91 -36.83
N ILE A 64 -16.74 -7.05 -37.50
CA ILE A 64 -17.81 -8.02 -37.21
C ILE A 64 -17.31 -8.98 -36.13
N ARG A 65 -18.04 -9.04 -35.01
CA ARG A 65 -17.82 -10.05 -33.96
C ARG A 65 -18.62 -11.29 -34.34
N PRO A 66 -18.01 -12.42 -34.75
CA PRO A 66 -18.78 -13.61 -35.09
C PRO A 66 -19.41 -14.17 -33.82
N GLU A 67 -20.73 -14.29 -33.75
CA GLU A 67 -21.40 -14.99 -32.65
C GLU A 67 -21.19 -16.51 -32.79
N LEU A 68 -20.54 -17.13 -31.80
CA LEU A 68 -20.48 -18.59 -31.71
C LEU A 68 -21.56 -19.11 -30.75
N GLY A 69 -22.59 -19.75 -31.33
CA GLY A 69 -23.46 -20.67 -30.60
C GLY A 69 -22.65 -21.82 -30.00
N ARG A 70 -23.13 -22.38 -28.88
CA ARG A 70 -22.44 -23.29 -27.93
C ARG A 70 -21.78 -24.58 -28.51
N ALA A 71 -21.73 -24.79 -29.83
CA ALA A 71 -21.15 -25.99 -30.44
C ALA A 71 -20.31 -25.78 -31.73
N ALA A 72 -19.94 -24.55 -32.14
CA ALA A 72 -19.42 -24.29 -33.49
C ALA A 72 -17.91 -23.96 -33.64
N ALA A 73 -17.12 -23.92 -32.55
CA ALA A 73 -15.70 -23.54 -32.62
C ALA A 73 -14.83 -24.36 -33.62
N PRO A 74 -15.06 -25.67 -33.86
CA PRO A 74 -14.24 -26.43 -34.80
C PRO A 74 -14.51 -26.12 -36.28
N SER A 75 -15.69 -25.61 -36.64
CA SER A 75 -16.14 -25.44 -38.03
C SER A 75 -16.02 -24.01 -38.58
N ASP A 76 -15.80 -23.02 -37.71
CA ASP A 76 -15.68 -21.61 -38.09
C ASP A 76 -14.36 -21.34 -38.84
N PRO A 77 -14.37 -20.69 -40.03
CA PRO A 77 -13.19 -20.53 -40.89
C PRO A 77 -12.10 -19.61 -40.30
N HIS A 78 -12.46 -18.70 -39.39
CA HIS A 78 -11.55 -17.78 -38.72
C HIS A 78 -11.02 -18.33 -37.39
N THR A 79 -11.30 -19.61 -37.09
CA THR A 79 -10.84 -20.28 -35.87
C THR A 79 -9.62 -21.16 -36.13
N VAL A 80 -8.72 -21.24 -35.14
CA VAL A 80 -7.50 -22.06 -35.16
C VAL A 80 -7.48 -22.92 -33.90
N LEU A 81 -7.29 -24.24 -34.04
CA LEU A 81 -7.34 -25.19 -32.92
C LEU A 81 -5.94 -25.62 -32.46
N PHE A 82 -5.74 -25.68 -31.14
CA PHE A 82 -4.48 -26.07 -30.51
C PHE A 82 -4.68 -27.20 -29.49
N LYS A 83 -3.84 -28.24 -29.58
CA LYS A 83 -3.77 -29.30 -28.55
C LYS A 83 -3.08 -28.81 -27.29
N ARG A 84 -3.28 -29.54 -26.19
CA ARG A 84 -2.62 -29.28 -24.90
C ARG A 84 -1.10 -29.18 -24.96
N ASN A 85 -0.44 -29.99 -25.79
CA ASN A 85 1.02 -29.96 -25.95
C ASN A 85 1.50 -28.85 -26.90
N GLN A 86 0.60 -28.08 -27.51
CA GLN A 86 0.90 -26.95 -28.41
C GLN A 86 0.63 -25.60 -27.74
N ARG A 87 0.63 -25.55 -26.39
CA ARG A 87 0.39 -24.33 -25.61
C ARG A 87 1.36 -23.21 -25.97
N ASP A 88 2.62 -23.55 -26.19
CA ASP A 88 3.66 -22.55 -26.49
C ASP A 88 3.45 -21.95 -27.88
N GLN A 89 3.09 -22.78 -28.88
CA GLN A 89 2.74 -22.31 -30.22
C GLN A 89 1.48 -21.43 -30.21
N MET A 90 0.47 -21.78 -29.41
CA MET A 90 -0.71 -20.94 -29.22
C MET A 90 -0.33 -19.63 -28.54
N GLY A 91 0.54 -19.66 -27.53
CA GLY A 91 1.05 -18.47 -26.85
C GLY A 91 1.76 -17.50 -27.79
N GLN A 92 2.61 -18.04 -28.68
CA GLN A 92 3.31 -17.25 -29.69
C GLN A 92 2.34 -16.60 -30.70
N LEU A 93 1.33 -17.35 -31.18
CA LEU A 93 0.33 -16.78 -32.09
C LEU A 93 -0.52 -15.71 -31.40
N LEU A 94 -0.90 -15.90 -30.13
CA LEU A 94 -1.63 -14.89 -29.37
C LEU A 94 -0.83 -13.61 -29.21
N GLN A 95 0.45 -13.73 -28.90
CA GLN A 95 1.34 -12.58 -28.78
C GLN A 95 1.41 -11.79 -30.09
N TYR A 96 1.56 -12.50 -31.22
CA TYR A 96 1.58 -11.86 -32.54
C TYR A 96 0.25 -11.17 -32.87
N LEU A 97 -0.88 -11.85 -32.64
CA LEU A 97 -2.20 -11.28 -32.93
C LEU A 97 -2.52 -10.07 -32.05
N GLN A 98 -2.09 -10.08 -30.79
CA GLN A 98 -2.22 -8.93 -29.90
C GLN A 98 -1.45 -7.72 -30.46
N GLN A 99 -0.19 -7.93 -30.86
CA GLN A 99 0.61 -6.88 -31.49
C GLN A 99 -0.02 -6.34 -32.77
N LEU A 100 -0.58 -7.23 -33.60
CA LEU A 100 -1.25 -6.84 -34.85
C LEU A 100 -2.50 -5.99 -34.57
N VAL A 101 -3.34 -6.42 -33.63
CA VAL A 101 -4.55 -5.67 -33.24
C VAL A 101 -4.19 -4.31 -32.67
N ASP A 102 -3.16 -4.24 -31.84
CA ASP A 102 -2.69 -2.96 -31.29
C ASP A 102 -2.14 -2.08 -32.42
N TYR A 103 -1.32 -2.61 -33.32
CA TYR A 103 -0.83 -1.87 -34.50
C TYR A 103 -1.98 -1.30 -35.35
N ASN A 104 -2.98 -2.13 -35.68
CA ASN A 104 -4.14 -1.71 -36.47
C ASN A 104 -4.98 -0.66 -35.73
N ARG A 105 -5.10 -0.75 -34.40
CA ARG A 105 -5.80 0.25 -33.57
C ARG A 105 -5.11 1.62 -33.62
N HIS A 106 -3.78 1.65 -33.60
CA HIS A 106 -3.00 2.89 -33.61
C HIS A 106 -2.95 3.55 -35.00
N GLN A 107 -3.01 2.78 -36.09
CA GLN A 107 -3.07 3.32 -37.45
C GLN A 107 -4.45 3.95 -37.79
N VAL A 108 -5.53 3.54 -37.11
CA VAL A 108 -6.92 3.95 -37.43
C VAL A 108 -7.46 5.10 -36.55
N GLN A 109 -6.72 5.57 -35.54
CA GLN A 109 -7.15 6.68 -34.65
C GLN A 109 -6.30 7.96 -34.76
N PRO A 110 -6.24 8.60 -35.94
CA PRO A 110 -6.34 10.06 -35.95
C PRO A 110 -7.29 10.55 -37.05
N LEU A 111 -8.59 10.24 -36.96
CA LEU A 111 -9.62 10.89 -37.80
C LEU A 111 -10.92 11.22 -37.06
N ILE A 112 -10.97 11.09 -35.73
CA ILE A 112 -12.17 11.43 -34.95
C ILE A 112 -11.80 12.39 -33.83
N SER A 113 -11.50 13.64 -34.18
CA SER A 113 -11.55 14.78 -33.25
C SER A 113 -11.61 16.10 -34.03
N ALA A 114 -12.82 16.52 -34.39
CA ALA A 114 -13.17 17.92 -34.59
C ALA A 114 -14.60 18.15 -34.03
N PRO A 115 -14.87 19.26 -33.35
CA PRO A 115 -16.11 19.47 -32.60
C PRO A 115 -17.29 19.80 -33.51
N ALA A 116 -18.48 19.40 -33.07
CA ALA A 116 -19.75 19.64 -33.73
C ALA A 116 -20.09 21.15 -33.81
N THR A 117 -20.64 21.58 -34.94
CA THR A 117 -21.44 22.81 -35.07
C THR A 117 -22.65 22.48 -35.97
N PRO A 118 -23.85 23.02 -35.70
CA PRO A 118 -25.10 22.31 -35.94
C PRO A 118 -25.73 22.54 -37.32
N SER A 119 -26.58 21.57 -37.68
CA SER A 119 -27.54 21.48 -38.78
C SER A 119 -28.00 22.78 -39.47
N ALA A 120 -28.01 22.73 -40.79
CA ALA A 120 -29.12 23.24 -41.60
C ALA A 120 -29.21 22.49 -42.95
N GLY A 121 -30.40 22.01 -43.29
CA GLY A 121 -30.84 21.98 -44.69
C GLY A 121 -30.92 20.62 -45.41
N LEU A 122 -32.08 19.98 -45.26
CA LEU A 122 -32.95 19.52 -46.35
C LEU A 122 -32.42 18.54 -47.45
N VAL A 123 -32.95 17.31 -47.39
CA VAL A 123 -33.64 16.56 -48.48
C VAL A 123 -33.07 16.62 -49.90
N THR A 124 -32.70 15.45 -50.48
CA THR A 124 -33.37 14.86 -51.66
C THR A 124 -32.81 13.47 -52.03
N ARG A 125 -33.74 12.56 -52.40
CA ARG A 125 -33.50 11.27 -53.07
C ARG A 125 -33.30 11.50 -54.59
N THR A 126 -32.44 10.67 -55.20
CA THR A 126 -32.54 9.91 -56.49
C THR A 126 -33.39 10.53 -57.63
N VAL A 127 -33.04 10.57 -58.93
CA VAL A 127 -32.61 9.52 -59.89
C VAL A 127 -32.18 10.16 -61.24
N ALA A 128 -31.34 9.46 -62.01
CA ALA A 128 -31.41 9.20 -63.48
C ALA A 128 -30.59 10.02 -64.53
N ALA A 129 -29.96 9.22 -65.42
CA ALA A 129 -29.81 9.33 -66.89
C ALA A 129 -28.66 10.14 -67.56
N THR A 130 -27.64 9.39 -68.03
CA THR A 130 -26.99 9.29 -69.39
C THR A 130 -26.90 10.50 -70.35
N PRO A 131 -26.02 10.43 -71.40
CA PRO A 131 -24.55 10.50 -71.47
C PRO A 131 -24.09 11.67 -72.39
N VAL A 132 -22.79 11.83 -72.73
CA VAL A 132 -22.23 12.37 -74.03
C VAL A 132 -20.77 12.91 -73.89
N VAL A 133 -19.86 12.25 -74.64
CA VAL A 133 -18.73 12.71 -75.51
C VAL A 133 -17.64 13.71 -75.02
N SER A 134 -16.38 13.29 -75.22
CA SER A 134 -15.06 13.99 -75.05
C SER A 134 -14.72 14.97 -76.21
N PRO A 135 -13.49 15.52 -76.44
CA PRO A 135 -12.22 15.58 -75.66
C PRO A 135 -11.47 16.96 -75.69
N SER A 136 -10.21 16.98 -75.24
CA SER A 136 -9.10 17.96 -75.49
C SER A 136 -9.03 19.20 -74.57
N SER A 137 -7.88 19.83 -74.27
CA SER A 137 -6.45 19.49 -74.22
C SER A 137 -5.71 20.74 -73.73
N SER A 138 -4.67 20.62 -72.92
CA SER A 138 -3.47 21.47 -73.03
C SER A 138 -2.32 20.88 -72.20
N ALA A 139 -1.30 20.42 -72.92
CA ALA A 139 -0.03 19.86 -72.47
C ALA A 139 0.98 20.98 -72.14
N GLU A 140 1.78 20.84 -71.07
CA GLU A 140 3.24 20.56 -71.05
C GLU A 140 4.15 21.81 -71.09
N PRO A 141 5.48 21.77 -70.77
CA PRO A 141 6.32 20.63 -70.34
C PRO A 141 7.28 20.92 -69.16
N ALA A 142 7.86 19.88 -68.55
CA ALA A 142 9.22 19.94 -67.98
C ALA A 142 9.92 18.57 -68.03
N ALA A 143 10.85 18.47 -68.99
CA ALA A 143 12.10 17.69 -69.04
C ALA A 143 12.21 16.29 -68.38
N ARG A 144 12.47 15.30 -69.23
CA ARG A 144 13.09 13.98 -68.94
C ARG A 144 14.58 14.13 -68.62
N ILE A 145 15.14 13.33 -67.69
CA ILE A 145 16.34 12.46 -67.84
C ILE A 145 16.24 11.28 -66.81
N PRO A 146 17.01 10.18 -66.87
CA PRO A 146 16.60 8.83 -67.28
C PRO A 146 16.57 7.78 -66.15
N LEU A 147 15.95 6.61 -66.41
CA LEU A 147 16.13 5.40 -65.60
C LEU A 147 17.61 4.99 -65.58
N ALA A 148 18.16 4.83 -64.37
CA ALA A 148 19.37 4.05 -64.12
C ALA A 148 19.09 3.10 -62.95
N ASP A 149 19.26 1.81 -63.20
CA ASP A 149 19.22 0.74 -62.21
C ASP A 149 20.29 0.99 -61.12
N SER A 150 19.84 1.07 -59.88
CA SER A 150 20.68 0.83 -58.70
C SER A 150 19.79 0.34 -57.56
N PRO A 151 20.25 -0.68 -56.81
CA PRO A 151 19.39 -1.47 -55.95
C PRO A 151 18.84 -0.61 -54.82
N VAL A 152 17.52 -0.61 -54.66
CA VAL A 152 16.90 -0.12 -53.43
C VAL A 152 17.34 -1.09 -52.34
N SER A 153 18.37 -0.69 -51.59
CA SER A 153 18.75 -1.28 -50.33
C SER A 153 17.53 -1.25 -49.42
N SER A 154 16.82 -2.37 -49.31
CA SER A 154 15.76 -2.57 -48.34
C SER A 154 16.34 -2.25 -46.95
N PRO A 155 15.75 -1.33 -46.16
CA PRO A 155 15.99 -1.37 -44.75
C PRO A 155 15.37 -2.67 -44.25
N SER A 156 16.19 -3.67 -43.96
CA SER A 156 15.82 -4.80 -43.15
C SER A 156 15.49 -4.27 -41.75
N ALA A 157 14.27 -3.76 -41.58
CA ALA A 157 13.70 -3.45 -40.28
C ALA A 157 13.41 -4.78 -39.61
N GLY A 158 14.41 -5.28 -38.88
CA GLY A 158 14.27 -6.43 -38.01
C GLY A 158 13.06 -6.26 -37.10
N VAL A 159 12.33 -7.35 -36.88
CA VAL A 159 11.29 -7.44 -35.85
C VAL A 159 11.88 -6.89 -34.55
N GLN A 160 11.40 -5.72 -34.09
CA GLN A 160 11.72 -5.26 -32.75
C GLN A 160 10.98 -6.16 -31.76
N VAL A 161 11.72 -7.07 -31.15
CA VAL A 161 11.24 -7.82 -29.98
C VAL A 161 11.20 -6.82 -28.83
N PHE A 162 10.01 -6.41 -28.40
CA PHE A 162 9.87 -5.63 -27.17
C PHE A 162 10.26 -6.53 -25.98
N THR A 163 11.41 -6.24 -25.38
CA THR A 163 11.94 -6.93 -24.21
C THR A 163 11.73 -6.08 -22.97
N GLY A 164 11.14 -6.64 -21.90
CA GLY A 164 11.00 -5.93 -20.62
C GLY A 164 10.07 -6.63 -19.63
N PRO A 165 10.00 -6.13 -18.38
CA PRO A 165 9.19 -6.74 -17.34
C PRO A 165 7.69 -6.60 -17.66
N SER A 166 6.90 -7.59 -17.26
CA SER A 166 5.43 -7.53 -17.33
C SER A 166 4.84 -7.78 -15.95
N PHE A 167 3.95 -6.91 -15.51
CA PHE A 167 3.34 -6.90 -14.17
C PHE A 167 2.16 -5.94 -14.12
N VAL A 168 1.44 -5.89 -13.00
CA VAL A 168 0.34 -4.93 -12.80
C VAL A 168 0.59 -4.08 -11.55
N GLY A 169 0.72 -2.77 -11.73
CA GLY A 169 0.66 -1.79 -10.64
C GLY A 169 -0.70 -1.82 -9.96
N PHE A 170 -0.76 -1.75 -8.64
CA PHE A 170 -1.99 -1.93 -7.85
C PHE A 170 -2.03 -1.00 -6.64
N ASP A 171 -3.19 -0.42 -6.39
CA ASP A 171 -3.48 0.42 -5.22
C ASP A 171 -5.00 0.44 -4.95
N VAL A 172 -5.41 0.65 -3.70
CA VAL A 172 -6.82 0.72 -3.30
C VAL A 172 -7.08 1.85 -2.30
N GLU A 173 -8.27 2.44 -2.41
CA GLU A 173 -8.81 3.36 -1.40
C GLU A 173 -9.85 2.66 -0.53
N THR A 174 -9.92 3.02 0.75
CA THR A 174 -10.84 2.41 1.72
C THR A 174 -11.82 3.46 2.27
N ALA A 175 -13.09 3.10 2.41
CA ALA A 175 -14.15 3.99 2.86
C ALA A 175 -14.05 4.38 4.34
N ASN A 176 -13.52 3.51 5.19
CA ASN A 176 -13.46 3.71 6.64
C ASN A 176 -12.24 3.05 7.29
N GLY A 177 -12.15 3.10 8.62
CA GLY A 177 -11.05 2.50 9.39
C GLY A 177 -10.93 0.97 9.31
N ALA A 178 -11.95 0.26 8.81
CA ALA A 178 -11.85 -1.16 8.51
C ALA A 178 -11.15 -1.34 7.16
N ARG A 179 -9.99 -1.99 7.17
CA ARG A 179 -9.13 -2.13 5.99
C ARG A 179 -9.80 -2.81 4.80
N GLY A 180 -10.77 -3.69 5.04
CA GLY A 180 -11.56 -4.34 3.98
C GLY A 180 -12.59 -3.44 3.29
N SER A 181 -12.76 -2.18 3.71
CA SER A 181 -13.81 -1.27 3.19
C SER A 181 -13.48 -0.66 1.81
N ILE A 182 -12.90 -1.44 0.90
CA ILE A 182 -12.44 -0.97 -0.42
C ILE A 182 -13.57 -0.23 -1.16
N CYS A 183 -13.32 1.02 -1.54
CA CYS A 183 -14.25 1.87 -2.30
C CYS A 183 -13.70 2.30 -3.67
N ALA A 184 -12.39 2.14 -3.91
CA ALA A 184 -11.79 2.27 -5.23
C ALA A 184 -10.65 1.28 -5.45
N ILE A 185 -10.45 0.90 -6.70
CA ILE A 185 -9.37 0.01 -7.17
C ILE A 185 -8.67 0.67 -8.35
N GLY A 186 -7.36 0.80 -8.26
CA GLY A 186 -6.49 1.27 -9.34
C GLY A 186 -5.58 0.16 -9.85
N LEU A 187 -5.46 0.04 -11.17
CA LEU A 187 -4.53 -0.89 -11.83
C LEU A 187 -3.75 -0.21 -12.94
N THR A 188 -2.49 -0.58 -13.11
CA THR A 188 -1.66 -0.18 -14.26
C THR A 188 -0.98 -1.40 -14.85
N VAL A 189 -1.39 -1.81 -16.05
CA VAL A 189 -0.83 -2.97 -16.75
C VAL A 189 0.46 -2.54 -17.45
N VAL A 190 1.55 -3.24 -17.12
CA VAL A 190 2.84 -3.10 -17.77
C VAL A 190 3.11 -4.37 -18.56
N THR A 191 3.38 -4.22 -19.86
CA THR A 191 3.75 -5.32 -20.76
C THR A 191 5.05 -4.97 -21.45
N ALA A 192 6.02 -5.87 -21.39
CA ALA A 192 7.33 -5.69 -22.01
C ALA A 192 8.01 -4.34 -21.69
N GLY A 193 7.88 -3.89 -20.43
CA GLY A 193 8.45 -2.63 -19.95
C GLY A 193 7.66 -1.36 -20.29
N GLN A 194 6.49 -1.48 -20.94
CA GLN A 194 5.64 -0.35 -21.30
C GLN A 194 4.29 -0.41 -20.59
N VAL A 195 3.77 0.73 -20.17
CA VAL A 195 2.39 0.83 -19.68
C VAL A 195 1.44 0.66 -20.86
N THR A 196 0.59 -0.38 -20.82
CA THR A 196 -0.34 -0.70 -21.92
C THR A 196 -1.80 -0.42 -21.56
N ALA A 197 -2.15 -0.35 -20.28
CA ALA A 197 -3.48 0.04 -19.83
C ALA A 197 -3.45 0.56 -18.40
N THR A 198 -4.38 1.45 -18.06
CA THR A 198 -4.68 1.88 -16.69
C THR A 198 -6.18 1.73 -16.46
N HIS A 199 -6.55 1.17 -15.31
CA HIS A 199 -7.94 1.01 -14.90
C HIS A 199 -8.18 1.74 -13.58
N SER A 200 -9.30 2.43 -13.50
CA SER A 200 -9.79 3.08 -12.28
C SER A 200 -11.24 2.71 -12.08
N TRP A 201 -11.56 2.05 -10.97
CA TRP A 201 -12.92 1.65 -10.65
C TRP A 201 -13.29 2.08 -9.25
N LEU A 202 -14.40 2.82 -9.16
CA LEU A 202 -15.14 2.95 -7.91
C LEU A 202 -15.97 1.68 -7.67
N CYS A 203 -16.16 1.35 -6.40
CA CYS A 203 -17.06 0.28 -5.99
C CYS A 203 -17.79 0.61 -4.69
N ARG A 204 -18.97 0.02 -4.53
CA ARG A 204 -19.59 -0.06 -3.21
C ARG A 204 -18.77 -1.02 -2.34
N PRO A 205 -18.38 -0.63 -1.10
CA PRO A 205 -17.63 -1.50 -0.22
C PRO A 205 -18.32 -2.83 0.05
N PRO A 206 -17.58 -3.85 0.53
CA PRO A 206 -18.14 -5.13 0.92
C PRO A 206 -19.27 -5.01 1.94
N THR A 207 -20.10 -6.05 2.00
CA THR A 207 -21.26 -6.06 2.89
C THR A 207 -20.83 -5.94 4.35
N GLY A 208 -21.45 -5.04 5.11
CA GLY A 208 -21.11 -4.72 6.50
C GLY A 208 -19.96 -3.71 6.68
N LEU A 209 -19.34 -3.23 5.58
CA LEU A 209 -18.24 -2.25 5.57
C LEU A 209 -18.58 -0.97 4.79
N GLU A 210 -19.85 -0.69 4.53
CA GLU A 210 -20.33 0.35 3.60
C GLU A 210 -20.24 1.78 4.15
N ARG A 211 -20.00 1.93 5.44
CA ARG A 211 -19.88 3.25 6.09
C ARG A 211 -18.69 4.01 5.50
N PHE A 212 -18.83 5.32 5.28
CA PHE A 212 -17.68 6.18 4.99
C PHE A 212 -17.33 7.04 6.20
N ASP A 213 -16.05 7.09 6.53
CA ASP A 213 -15.52 7.98 7.57
C ASP A 213 -15.02 9.29 6.94
N ALA A 214 -15.32 10.42 7.59
CA ALA A 214 -14.90 11.74 7.11
C ALA A 214 -13.38 11.86 6.93
N GLY A 215 -12.59 11.14 7.74
CA GLY A 215 -11.13 11.09 7.60
C GLY A 215 -10.67 10.47 6.28
N ASN A 216 -11.29 9.36 5.86
CA ASN A 216 -11.00 8.69 4.60
C ASN A 216 -11.44 9.55 3.41
N ILE A 217 -12.67 10.09 3.47
CA ILE A 217 -13.17 11.04 2.46
C ILE A 217 -12.20 12.23 2.33
N GLY A 218 -11.67 12.75 3.44
CA GLY A 218 -10.72 13.87 3.41
C GLY A 218 -9.38 13.55 2.73
N ILE A 219 -9.02 12.28 2.59
CA ILE A 219 -7.78 11.84 1.93
C ILE A 219 -7.97 11.75 0.41
N HIS A 220 -8.94 10.95 -0.04
CA HIS A 220 -9.11 10.61 -1.46
C HIS A 220 -10.31 11.31 -2.13
N GLY A 221 -11.19 11.95 -1.36
CA GLY A 221 -12.34 12.73 -1.86
C GLY A 221 -13.54 11.90 -2.33
N ILE A 222 -13.54 10.58 -2.11
CA ILE A 222 -14.62 9.68 -2.58
C ILE A 222 -15.72 9.67 -1.51
N THR A 223 -16.92 10.04 -1.90
CA THR A 223 -18.08 10.11 -1.03
C THR A 223 -19.01 8.89 -1.21
N PRO A 224 -19.92 8.62 -0.25
CA PRO A 224 -20.97 7.61 -0.43
C PRO A 224 -21.79 7.79 -1.72
N ASN A 225 -22.02 9.03 -2.15
CA ASN A 225 -22.80 9.33 -3.36
C ASN A 225 -22.07 8.91 -4.64
N ASP A 226 -20.74 9.00 -4.68
CA ASP A 226 -19.93 8.62 -5.83
C ASP A 226 -19.99 7.11 -6.09
N VAL A 227 -20.09 6.32 -5.01
CA VAL A 227 -20.14 4.85 -5.08
C VAL A 227 -21.56 4.29 -5.13
N ALA A 228 -22.59 5.05 -4.77
CA ALA A 228 -23.96 4.55 -4.60
C ALA A 228 -24.51 3.80 -5.83
N ARG A 229 -24.13 4.22 -7.04
CA ARG A 229 -24.55 3.60 -8.32
C ARG A 229 -23.48 2.72 -8.96
N GLN A 230 -22.36 2.49 -8.28
CA GLN A 230 -21.25 1.69 -8.79
C GLN A 230 -21.46 0.19 -8.53
N PRO A 231 -20.79 -0.67 -9.31
CA PRO A 231 -20.71 -2.09 -9.01
C PRO A 231 -20.23 -2.37 -7.57
N ALA A 232 -20.69 -3.48 -6.99
CA ALA A 232 -20.21 -3.90 -5.67
C ALA A 232 -18.76 -4.40 -5.76
N PHE A 233 -18.03 -4.36 -4.64
CA PHE A 233 -16.66 -4.87 -4.54
C PHE A 233 -16.52 -6.27 -5.16
N ARG A 234 -17.42 -7.22 -4.85
CA ARG A 234 -17.47 -8.55 -5.47
C ARG A 234 -17.36 -8.56 -7.00
N GLN A 235 -18.05 -7.63 -7.67
CA GLN A 235 -18.03 -7.53 -9.13
C GLN A 235 -16.70 -6.97 -9.61
N ARG A 236 -16.21 -5.88 -8.97
CA ARG A 236 -14.91 -5.28 -9.30
C ARG A 236 -13.73 -6.19 -9.01
N LEU A 237 -13.83 -7.09 -8.03
CA LEU A 237 -12.84 -8.11 -7.79
C LEU A 237 -12.73 -9.07 -9.00
N GLY A 238 -13.85 -9.43 -9.61
CA GLY A 238 -13.86 -10.21 -10.86
C GLY A 238 -13.14 -9.46 -11.98
N ASP A 239 -13.55 -8.22 -12.24
CA ASP A 239 -12.93 -7.35 -13.25
C ASP A 239 -11.41 -7.21 -13.04
N MET A 240 -10.99 -7.00 -11.79
CA MET A 240 -9.58 -6.92 -11.39
C MET A 240 -8.83 -8.22 -11.71
N LEU A 241 -9.35 -9.37 -11.29
CA LEU A 241 -8.67 -10.66 -11.46
C LEU A 241 -8.52 -11.06 -12.93
N ASP A 242 -9.45 -10.61 -13.78
CA ASP A 242 -9.40 -10.78 -15.23
C ASP A 242 -8.32 -9.91 -15.87
N VAL A 243 -8.19 -8.64 -15.45
CA VAL A 243 -7.11 -7.74 -15.90
C VAL A 243 -5.74 -8.25 -15.42
N VAL A 244 -5.65 -8.68 -14.16
CA VAL A 244 -4.37 -9.11 -13.55
C VAL A 244 -3.84 -10.39 -14.16
N GLY A 245 -4.71 -11.37 -14.45
CA GLY A 245 -4.27 -12.66 -14.99
C GLY A 245 -3.18 -13.31 -14.13
N ASP A 246 -2.16 -13.90 -14.77
CA ASP A 246 -1.06 -14.54 -14.03
C ASP A 246 0.10 -13.58 -13.72
N LEU A 247 -0.10 -12.27 -13.91
CA LEU A 247 0.95 -11.27 -13.68
C LEU A 247 1.10 -10.94 -12.18
N PRO A 248 2.33 -10.63 -11.72
CA PRO A 248 2.55 -10.19 -10.35
C PRO A 248 1.98 -8.78 -10.11
N LEU A 249 1.39 -8.57 -8.94
CA LEU A 249 0.91 -7.27 -8.47
C LEU A 249 2.05 -6.46 -7.85
N ILE A 250 2.20 -5.19 -8.21
CA ILE A 250 3.21 -4.30 -7.65
C ILE A 250 2.53 -3.10 -7.00
N ALA A 251 2.71 -2.95 -5.69
CA ALA A 251 2.11 -1.86 -4.92
C ALA A 251 3.15 -1.13 -4.06
N HIS A 252 2.87 0.12 -3.72
CA HIS A 252 3.69 0.89 -2.80
C HIS A 252 3.18 0.70 -1.37
N ASN A 253 4.00 0.10 -0.51
CA ASN A 253 3.53 -0.43 0.78
C ASN A 253 2.49 -1.57 0.63
N ALA A 254 2.75 -2.49 -0.31
CA ALA A 254 1.88 -3.60 -0.71
C ALA A 254 1.27 -4.44 0.41
N ALA A 255 1.85 -4.43 1.62
CA ALA A 255 1.22 -5.05 2.77
C ALA A 255 -0.19 -4.49 2.98
N PHE A 256 -0.38 -3.17 2.89
CA PHE A 256 -1.66 -2.47 3.03
C PHE A 256 -2.68 -3.01 2.02
N ASP A 257 -2.40 -2.85 0.73
CA ASP A 257 -3.32 -3.13 -0.39
C ASP A 257 -3.72 -4.60 -0.46
N ILE A 258 -2.73 -5.51 -0.34
CA ILE A 258 -2.99 -6.95 -0.35
C ILE A 258 -3.81 -7.37 0.88
N GLY A 259 -3.58 -6.74 2.02
CA GLY A 259 -4.39 -6.96 3.22
C GLY A 259 -5.81 -6.43 3.07
N ALA A 260 -5.99 -5.26 2.47
CA ALA A 260 -7.30 -4.69 2.16
C ALA A 260 -8.08 -5.61 1.21
N LEU A 261 -7.45 -6.06 0.13
CA LEU A 261 -8.03 -6.99 -0.85
C LEU A 261 -8.49 -8.29 -0.17
N ARG A 262 -7.67 -8.85 0.71
CA ARG A 262 -7.97 -10.08 1.46
C ARG A 262 -9.12 -9.88 2.45
N GLU A 263 -9.10 -8.80 3.23
CA GLU A 263 -10.15 -8.52 4.22
C GLU A 263 -11.49 -8.22 3.54
N ALA A 264 -11.47 -7.47 2.43
CA ALA A 264 -12.65 -7.21 1.62
C ALA A 264 -13.23 -8.50 1.02
N SER A 265 -12.35 -9.36 0.50
CA SER A 265 -12.74 -10.69 0.01
C SER A 265 -13.31 -11.56 1.11
N THR A 266 -12.77 -11.47 2.34
CA THR A 266 -13.24 -12.25 3.49
C THR A 266 -14.63 -11.79 3.92
N ALA A 267 -14.88 -10.47 3.97
CA ALA A 267 -16.17 -9.89 4.31
C ALA A 267 -17.30 -10.36 3.36
N ASP A 268 -17.01 -10.43 2.06
CA ASP A 268 -17.97 -10.95 1.07
C ASP A 268 -17.92 -12.48 0.89
N GLY A 269 -17.09 -13.23 1.62
CA GLY A 269 -16.98 -14.69 1.47
C GLY A 269 -16.45 -15.14 0.08
N LEU A 270 -15.53 -14.37 -0.48
CA LEU A 270 -14.91 -14.58 -1.78
C LEU A 270 -13.61 -15.37 -1.67
N THR A 271 -13.20 -16.00 -2.77
CA THR A 271 -11.90 -16.66 -2.90
C THR A 271 -11.27 -16.33 -4.26
N TRP A 272 -9.95 -16.41 -4.33
CA TRP A 272 -9.17 -16.18 -5.55
C TRP A 272 -7.90 -17.02 -5.56
N ARG A 273 -7.37 -17.30 -6.77
CA ARG A 273 -6.11 -18.04 -6.98
C ARG A 273 -4.95 -17.35 -6.29
N ALA A 274 -3.89 -18.05 -5.93
CA ALA A 274 -2.76 -17.39 -5.31
C ALA A 274 -2.16 -16.30 -6.23
N LEU A 275 -2.03 -15.08 -5.71
CA LEU A 275 -1.43 -13.94 -6.41
C LEU A 275 -0.02 -13.71 -5.89
N GLU A 276 0.92 -13.46 -6.79
CA GLU A 276 2.26 -13.00 -6.44
C GLU A 276 2.30 -11.48 -6.39
N TYR A 277 3.10 -10.92 -5.48
CA TYR A 277 3.19 -9.48 -5.35
C TYR A 277 4.55 -8.95 -4.89
N GLY A 278 4.92 -7.78 -5.38
CA GLY A 278 6.12 -7.02 -5.01
C GLY A 278 5.78 -5.72 -4.28
N CYS A 279 6.77 -5.15 -3.58
CA CYS A 279 6.59 -3.96 -2.76
C CYS A 279 7.66 -2.90 -3.06
N THR A 280 7.27 -1.82 -3.72
CA THR A 280 8.20 -0.74 -4.11
C THR A 280 8.74 0.04 -2.90
N LEU A 281 8.05 0.02 -1.76
CA LEU A 281 8.56 0.56 -0.49
C LEU A 281 9.78 -0.23 0.01
N LEU A 282 9.75 -1.56 -0.07
CA LEU A 282 10.89 -2.39 0.32
C LEU A 282 12.05 -2.25 -0.66
N TRP A 283 11.74 -2.20 -1.96
CA TRP A 283 12.73 -2.00 -3.00
C TRP A 283 13.41 -0.63 -2.89
N SER A 284 12.64 0.45 -2.74
CA SER A 284 13.22 1.78 -2.59
C SER A 284 14.08 1.91 -1.33
N ARG A 285 13.72 1.29 -0.20
CA ARG A 285 14.58 1.26 1.01
C ARG A 285 15.93 0.60 0.78
N LYS A 286 15.98 -0.41 -0.09
CA LYS A 286 17.22 -1.12 -0.42
C LYS A 286 18.05 -0.35 -1.44
N GLU A 287 17.40 0.21 -2.45
CA GLU A 287 18.04 0.84 -3.62
C GLU A 287 18.40 2.30 -3.40
N LEU A 288 17.63 3.02 -2.56
CA LEU A 288 17.72 4.46 -2.35
C LEU A 288 17.88 4.79 -0.85
N PRO A 289 18.86 4.22 -0.13
CA PRO A 289 18.93 4.27 1.34
C PRO A 289 19.06 5.69 1.91
N ASN A 290 19.46 6.66 1.10
CA ASN A 290 19.71 8.04 1.52
C ASN A 290 18.51 8.97 1.30
N LEU A 291 17.34 8.46 0.88
CA LEU A 291 16.14 9.28 0.79
C LEU A 291 15.64 9.69 2.17
N VAL A 292 15.20 10.94 2.27
CA VAL A 292 14.64 11.51 3.51
C VAL A 292 13.49 10.67 4.08
N ASN A 293 12.68 10.08 3.20
CA ASN A 293 11.72 9.05 3.51
C ASN A 293 11.39 8.25 2.25
N HIS A 294 10.66 7.16 2.41
CA HIS A 294 10.26 6.29 1.31
C HIS A 294 8.75 6.29 1.06
N LYS A 295 8.06 7.41 1.32
CA LYS A 295 6.66 7.57 0.92
C LYS A 295 6.57 7.66 -0.60
N LEU A 296 5.41 7.30 -1.16
CA LEU A 296 5.19 7.26 -2.60
C LEU A 296 5.61 8.57 -3.31
N PRO A 297 5.20 9.78 -2.86
CA PRO A 297 5.59 11.02 -3.53
C PRO A 297 7.11 11.25 -3.52
N THR A 298 7.77 10.96 -2.40
CA THR A 298 9.23 11.15 -2.26
C THR A 298 10.01 10.21 -3.15
N VAL A 299 9.60 8.94 -3.24
CA VAL A 299 10.26 7.95 -4.12
C VAL A 299 9.98 8.27 -5.58
N ALA A 300 8.74 8.63 -5.92
CA ALA A 300 8.35 9.01 -7.28
C ALA A 300 9.18 10.21 -7.76
N GLN A 301 9.24 11.28 -6.97
CA GLN A 301 10.05 12.46 -7.25
C GLN A 301 11.54 12.13 -7.43
N ALA A 302 12.12 11.32 -6.52
CA ALA A 302 13.52 10.94 -6.60
C ALA A 302 13.89 10.11 -7.85
N LEU A 303 12.90 9.43 -8.42
CA LEU A 303 13.07 8.59 -9.61
C LEU A 303 12.58 9.26 -10.90
N GLY A 304 12.06 10.50 -10.83
CA GLY A 304 11.50 11.19 -11.99
C GLY A 304 10.21 10.54 -12.50
N VAL A 305 9.44 9.91 -11.62
CA VAL A 305 8.14 9.30 -11.94
C VAL A 305 7.04 10.31 -11.63
N ASP A 306 6.17 10.53 -12.60
CA ASP A 306 5.05 11.47 -12.45
C ASP A 306 4.00 10.95 -11.45
N LEU A 307 3.59 11.84 -10.55
CA LEU A 307 2.48 11.64 -9.61
C LEU A 307 1.59 12.88 -9.64
N HIS A 308 0.55 12.84 -10.46
CA HIS A 308 -0.30 14.02 -10.71
C HIS A 308 -1.37 14.25 -9.64
N ARG A 309 -1.95 13.17 -9.09
CA ARG A 309 -3.06 13.24 -8.12
C ARG A 309 -2.85 12.17 -7.05
N HIS A 310 -2.17 12.54 -5.97
CA HIS A 310 -1.97 11.64 -4.84
C HIS A 310 -3.32 11.35 -4.14
N HIS A 311 -3.54 10.10 -3.70
CA HIS A 311 -4.83 9.59 -3.19
C HIS A 311 -5.91 9.41 -4.26
N ASP A 312 -5.47 9.13 -5.48
CA ASP A 312 -6.29 8.53 -6.54
C ASP A 312 -5.71 7.14 -6.83
N ALA A 313 -6.50 6.10 -6.63
CA ALA A 313 -6.02 4.72 -6.72
C ALA A 313 -5.30 4.42 -8.05
N ALA A 314 -5.77 4.95 -9.18
CA ALA A 314 -5.14 4.69 -10.47
C ALA A 314 -3.84 5.49 -10.64
N ALA A 315 -3.79 6.72 -10.14
CA ALA A 315 -2.57 7.52 -10.14
C ALA A 315 -1.49 6.91 -9.24
N ASP A 316 -1.86 6.47 -8.04
CA ASP A 316 -0.93 5.86 -7.08
C ASP A 316 -0.45 4.48 -7.58
N ALA A 317 -1.32 3.67 -8.22
CA ALA A 317 -0.94 2.44 -8.92
C ALA A 317 0.02 2.70 -10.10
N THR A 318 -0.21 3.78 -10.86
CA THR A 318 0.67 4.19 -11.97
C THR A 318 2.05 4.60 -11.46
N ALA A 319 2.10 5.39 -10.38
CA ALA A 319 3.35 5.79 -9.75
C ALA A 319 4.11 4.59 -9.18
N ALA A 320 3.42 3.64 -8.53
CA ALA A 320 4.03 2.39 -8.08
C ALA A 320 4.62 1.59 -9.25
N ALA A 321 3.92 1.50 -10.39
CA ALA A 321 4.42 0.85 -11.59
C ALA A 321 5.64 1.56 -12.20
N GLY A 322 5.61 2.89 -12.27
CA GLY A 322 6.74 3.71 -12.75
C GLY A 322 7.98 3.55 -11.87
N ILE A 323 7.82 3.55 -10.55
CA ILE A 323 8.92 3.29 -9.60
C ILE A 323 9.52 1.91 -9.84
N ALA A 324 8.67 0.89 -10.00
CA ALA A 324 9.12 -0.48 -10.25
C ALA A 324 9.91 -0.58 -11.56
N LEU A 325 9.39 0.02 -12.65
CA LEU A 325 10.07 0.08 -13.94
C LEU A 325 11.44 0.74 -13.83
N GLU A 326 11.54 1.90 -13.19
CA GLU A 326 12.80 2.64 -13.08
C GLU A 326 13.82 1.90 -12.23
N LEU A 327 13.41 1.29 -11.12
CA LEU A 327 14.30 0.47 -10.29
C LEU A 327 14.80 -0.77 -11.05
N MET A 328 13.91 -1.47 -11.78
CA MET A 328 14.27 -2.60 -12.63
C MET A 328 15.23 -2.19 -13.75
N ARG A 329 14.98 -1.05 -14.39
CA ARG A 329 15.82 -0.48 -15.45
C ARG A 329 17.23 -0.18 -14.93
N ARG A 330 17.37 0.46 -13.75
CA ARG A 330 18.67 0.75 -13.13
C ARG A 330 19.48 -0.51 -12.82
N ARG A 331 18.81 -1.61 -12.49
CA ARG A 331 19.43 -2.93 -12.24
C ARG A 331 19.62 -3.77 -13.50
N GLY A 332 19.09 -3.34 -14.65
CA GLY A 332 19.08 -4.14 -15.87
C GLY A 332 18.27 -5.44 -15.76
N ALA A 333 17.25 -5.47 -14.90
CA ALA A 333 16.45 -6.66 -14.66
C ALA A 333 15.31 -6.80 -15.70
N PRO A 334 15.27 -7.87 -16.52
CA PRO A 334 14.28 -8.03 -17.57
C PRO A 334 12.90 -8.50 -17.07
N SER A 335 12.78 -8.89 -15.80
CA SER A 335 11.53 -9.37 -15.19
C SER A 335 11.46 -9.05 -13.70
N VAL A 336 10.26 -9.16 -13.12
CA VAL A 336 10.06 -9.00 -11.67
C VAL A 336 10.82 -10.07 -10.88
N ASP A 337 10.86 -11.31 -11.35
CA ASP A 337 11.59 -12.40 -10.69
C ASP A 337 13.10 -12.20 -10.69
N THR A 338 13.66 -11.77 -11.83
CA THR A 338 15.08 -11.50 -11.95
C THR A 338 15.48 -10.30 -11.07
N TYR A 339 14.61 -9.30 -10.95
CA TYR A 339 14.79 -8.19 -10.03
C TYR A 339 14.73 -8.63 -8.55
N ALA A 340 13.75 -9.45 -8.18
CA ALA A 340 13.61 -10.00 -6.84
C ALA A 340 14.86 -10.82 -6.44
N ALA A 341 15.37 -11.63 -7.36
CA ALA A 341 16.61 -12.38 -7.17
C ALA A 341 17.83 -11.46 -7.01
N ALA A 342 17.99 -10.46 -7.88
CA ALA A 342 19.12 -9.53 -7.87
C ALA A 342 19.17 -8.66 -6.60
N THR A 343 18.01 -8.23 -6.09
CA THR A 343 17.92 -7.42 -4.87
C THR A 343 17.99 -8.25 -3.59
N GLY A 344 17.80 -9.57 -3.70
CA GLY A 344 17.58 -10.44 -2.56
C GLY A 344 16.31 -10.09 -1.80
N ILE A 345 15.28 -9.54 -2.46
CA ILE A 345 13.96 -9.28 -1.87
C ILE A 345 12.96 -10.16 -2.59
N THR A 346 12.51 -11.23 -1.93
CA THR A 346 11.56 -12.18 -2.52
C THR A 346 10.21 -11.54 -2.78
N LEU A 347 9.47 -12.05 -3.77
CA LEU A 347 8.06 -11.73 -3.91
C LEU A 347 7.25 -12.34 -2.76
N GLY A 348 6.15 -11.68 -2.46
CA GLY A 348 5.12 -12.20 -1.59
C GLY A 348 4.14 -13.05 -2.37
N ARG A 349 3.36 -13.85 -1.65
CA ARG A 349 2.28 -14.66 -2.22
C ARG A 349 1.06 -14.56 -1.33
N ALA A 350 -0.09 -14.26 -1.91
CA ALA A 350 -1.33 -14.08 -1.16
C ALA A 350 -2.43 -14.98 -1.70
N THR A 351 -3.33 -15.37 -0.80
CA THR A 351 -4.65 -15.94 -1.02
C THR A 351 -5.58 -15.28 0.01
N VAL A 352 -6.89 -15.54 -0.06
CA VAL A 352 -7.79 -15.08 1.01
C VAL A 352 -7.41 -15.71 2.37
N ALA A 353 -7.01 -16.98 2.37
CA ALA A 353 -6.72 -17.72 3.60
C ALA A 353 -5.33 -17.44 4.19
N ALA A 354 -4.32 -17.16 3.35
CA ALA A 354 -2.93 -17.06 3.77
C ALA A 354 -2.15 -16.02 2.96
N VAL A 355 -1.21 -15.34 3.63
CA VAL A 355 -0.31 -14.35 3.02
C VAL A 355 1.13 -14.63 3.46
N THR A 356 2.04 -14.68 2.51
CA THR A 356 3.48 -14.69 2.71
C THR A 356 4.04 -13.36 2.25
N ALA A 357 4.65 -12.60 3.16
CA ALA A 357 5.21 -11.30 2.85
C ALA A 357 6.52 -11.39 2.05
N PRO A 358 6.82 -10.38 1.19
CA PRO A 358 8.16 -10.18 0.62
C PRO A 358 9.23 -10.12 1.73
N ARG A 359 10.36 -10.81 1.57
CA ARG A 359 11.44 -10.85 2.57
C ARG A 359 12.79 -10.54 1.95
N ASN A 360 13.64 -9.86 2.71
CA ASN A 360 15.03 -9.65 2.34
C ASN A 360 15.87 -10.89 2.72
N THR A 361 16.33 -11.64 1.73
CA THR A 361 17.15 -12.86 1.86
C THR A 361 18.65 -12.58 1.90
N SER A 362 19.10 -11.38 1.52
CA SER A 362 20.52 -10.97 1.68
C SER A 362 20.97 -10.88 3.15
N ARG A 363 20.08 -11.11 4.13
CA ARG A 363 20.39 -11.24 5.57
C ARG A 363 20.74 -12.67 6.01
N ALA A 364 20.60 -13.69 5.17
CA ALA A 364 20.55 -15.09 5.60
C ALA A 364 21.90 -15.74 6.02
N GLY A 365 23.00 -14.97 6.11
CA GLY A 365 24.33 -15.48 6.51
C GLY A 365 25.17 -14.53 7.37
N ALA A 366 24.59 -13.43 7.89
CA ALA A 366 25.25 -12.51 8.81
C ALA A 366 24.54 -12.60 10.18
N PRO A 367 25.25 -12.40 11.32
CA PRO A 367 24.61 -12.40 12.64
C PRO A 367 23.43 -11.44 12.59
N ASN A 368 22.29 -11.97 12.99
CA ASN A 368 20.92 -11.49 12.81
C ASN A 368 20.80 -9.95 12.88
N TRP A 369 21.03 -9.27 11.75
CA TRP A 369 20.54 -7.90 11.60
C TRP A 369 19.02 -8.08 11.48
N VAL A 370 18.32 -7.85 12.58
CA VAL A 370 16.86 -7.78 12.64
C VAL A 370 16.43 -6.50 11.93
N SER A 371 15.29 -6.58 11.25
CA SER A 371 14.45 -5.47 10.78
C SER A 371 14.69 -4.17 11.54
N VAL A 372 15.11 -3.10 10.85
CA VAL A 372 14.94 -1.72 11.37
C VAL A 372 13.46 -1.36 11.26
N ARG A 373 12.72 -1.94 12.19
CA ARG A 373 11.49 -1.49 12.87
C ARG A 373 11.22 -2.43 14.05
N ALA A 374 12.27 -2.81 14.78
CA ALA A 374 12.19 -2.68 16.23
C ALA A 374 12.60 -1.23 16.49
N ALA A 375 11.70 -0.42 17.04
CA ALA A 375 12.16 0.80 17.67
C ALA A 375 13.09 0.34 18.78
N ALA A 376 14.41 0.48 18.63
CA ALA A 376 15.37 0.09 19.66
C ALA A 376 14.83 0.58 21.01
N THR A 377 14.66 -0.34 21.96
CA THR A 377 14.17 0.04 23.28
C THR A 377 15.29 0.83 23.93
N PRO A 378 15.02 2.05 24.44
CA PRO A 378 16.05 2.78 25.15
C PRO A 378 16.62 1.90 26.27
N PRO A 379 17.94 1.82 26.43
CA PRO A 379 18.54 1.02 27.48
C PRO A 379 18.11 1.55 28.85
N PRO A 380 17.92 0.69 29.86
CA PRO A 380 17.73 1.14 31.23
C PRO A 380 18.99 1.89 31.70
N PRO A 381 18.87 2.78 32.70
CA PRO A 381 20.03 3.40 33.34
C PRO A 381 21.00 2.33 33.84
N HIS A 382 22.30 2.57 33.68
CA HIS A 382 23.31 1.63 34.15
C HIS A 382 23.32 1.57 35.68
N SER A 383 23.39 0.37 36.27
CA SER A 383 23.38 0.19 37.73
C SER A 383 24.59 0.81 38.42
N ASP A 384 25.71 0.85 37.71
CA ASP A 384 26.99 1.35 38.21
C ASP A 384 27.26 2.81 37.77
N ALA A 385 26.22 3.52 37.31
CA ALA A 385 26.35 4.92 36.94
C ALA A 385 26.71 5.76 38.18
N ASP A 386 27.61 6.72 37.99
CA ASP A 386 28.01 7.66 39.05
C ASP A 386 26.81 8.51 39.51
N PRO A 387 26.37 8.41 40.78
CA PRO A 387 25.27 9.20 41.33
C PRO A 387 25.52 10.71 41.30
N GLU A 388 26.79 11.13 41.25
CA GLU A 388 27.20 12.53 41.19
C GLU A 388 27.27 13.06 39.75
N HIS A 389 27.00 12.24 38.74
CA HIS A 389 27.00 12.67 37.34
C HIS A 389 25.82 13.63 37.06
N PRO A 390 26.00 14.75 36.32
CA PRO A 390 24.93 15.75 36.09
C PRO A 390 23.67 15.18 35.43
N LEU A 391 23.80 14.12 34.65
CA LEU A 391 22.68 13.43 33.98
C LEU A 391 22.01 12.34 34.82
N PHE A 392 22.55 12.01 36.01
CA PHE A 392 22.05 10.92 36.83
C PHE A 392 20.60 11.19 37.26
N GLY A 393 19.70 10.23 37.04
CA GLY A 393 18.29 10.32 37.41
C GLY A 393 17.40 11.16 36.49
N HIS A 394 17.97 11.94 35.56
CA HIS A 394 17.19 12.74 34.60
C HIS A 394 16.46 11.85 33.58
N THR A 395 15.28 12.29 33.11
CA THR A 395 14.55 11.63 32.02
C THR A 395 14.70 12.42 30.73
N ILE A 396 15.38 11.82 29.75
CA ILE A 396 15.86 12.50 28.54
C ILE A 396 15.14 11.97 27.30
N VAL A 397 14.74 12.87 26.41
CA VAL A 397 14.14 12.54 25.11
C VAL A 397 14.98 13.17 24.00
N LEU A 398 15.23 12.41 22.93
CA LEU A 398 15.94 12.90 21.74
C LEU A 398 14.95 13.23 20.61
N THR A 399 15.15 14.37 19.96
CA THR A 399 14.40 14.79 18.76
C THR A 399 15.32 15.40 17.71
N GLY A 400 14.89 15.46 16.45
CA GLY A 400 15.72 15.93 15.33
C GLY A 400 16.86 14.96 14.95
N THR A 401 17.72 15.40 14.05
CA THR A 401 18.92 14.67 13.57
C THR A 401 20.16 15.13 14.35
N LEU A 402 20.86 14.18 14.96
CA LEU A 402 22.16 14.40 15.61
C LEU A 402 23.27 14.20 14.56
N ALA A 403 24.18 15.16 14.45
CA ALA A 403 25.30 15.13 13.52
C ALA A 403 26.37 14.14 14.01
N GLY A 404 26.69 13.12 13.19
CA GLY A 404 27.77 12.18 13.49
C GLY A 404 27.52 11.19 14.64
N LEU A 405 26.37 11.27 15.31
CA LEU A 405 26.02 10.40 16.44
C LEU A 405 24.70 9.67 16.18
N SER A 406 24.73 8.34 16.23
CA SER A 406 23.50 7.56 16.07
C SER A 406 22.62 7.67 17.32
N ARG A 407 21.29 7.54 17.14
CA ARG A 407 20.33 7.65 18.25
C ARG A 407 20.54 6.57 19.32
N ASP A 408 20.89 5.36 18.90
CA ASP A 408 21.14 4.24 19.80
C ASP A 408 22.45 4.45 20.60
N GLU A 409 23.44 5.06 19.97
CA GLU A 409 24.71 5.41 20.61
C GLU A 409 24.53 6.55 21.62
N ALA A 410 23.77 7.59 21.25
CA ALA A 410 23.37 8.65 22.17
C ALA A 410 22.59 8.10 23.38
N TRP A 411 21.61 7.22 23.14
CA TRP A 411 20.88 6.54 24.20
C TRP A 411 21.79 5.73 25.13
N SER A 412 22.76 5.00 24.57
CA SER A 412 23.70 4.20 25.34
C SER A 412 24.64 5.07 26.18
N GLN A 413 25.12 6.20 25.66
CA GLN A 413 25.97 7.13 26.39
C GLN A 413 25.21 7.79 27.54
N LEU A 414 23.98 8.26 27.30
CA LEU A 414 23.13 8.85 28.33
C LEU A 414 22.79 7.85 29.45
N ALA A 415 22.46 6.61 29.11
CA ALA A 415 22.15 5.57 30.09
C ALA A 415 23.37 5.16 30.94
N LYS A 416 24.57 5.15 30.36
CA LYS A 416 25.83 4.93 31.12
C LYS A 416 26.04 6.00 32.19
N CYS A 417 25.62 7.22 31.92
CA CYS A 417 25.64 8.35 32.85
C CYS A 417 24.47 8.34 33.87
N GLY A 418 23.65 7.28 33.91
CA GLY A 418 22.54 7.13 34.85
C GLY A 418 21.24 7.84 34.45
N ALA A 419 21.14 8.35 33.22
CA ALA A 419 19.91 8.94 32.71
C ALA A 419 18.88 7.89 32.28
N ARG A 420 17.59 8.21 32.45
CA ARG A 420 16.46 7.45 31.91
C ARG A 420 16.12 7.98 30.53
N VAL A 421 16.22 7.16 29.50
CA VAL A 421 16.00 7.64 28.13
C VAL A 421 14.64 7.18 27.61
N ASN A 422 13.88 8.10 27.01
CA ASN A 422 12.52 7.84 26.53
C ASN A 422 12.34 8.25 25.06
N LYS A 423 11.35 7.64 24.40
CA LYS A 423 10.99 7.94 23.02
C LYS A 423 10.05 9.15 22.89
N THR A 424 9.25 9.42 23.92
CA THR A 424 8.17 10.42 23.90
C THR A 424 8.37 11.42 25.03
N VAL A 425 8.00 12.68 24.78
CA VAL A 425 7.96 13.72 25.81
C VAL A 425 6.77 13.46 26.72
N THR A 426 7.02 13.36 28.03
CA THR A 426 6.00 13.07 29.05
C THR A 426 6.13 14.03 30.22
N ARG A 427 5.23 13.94 31.19
CA ARG A 427 5.32 14.68 32.47
C ARG A 427 6.53 14.30 33.35
N ARG A 428 7.24 13.23 32.99
CA ARG A 428 8.49 12.82 33.66
C ARG A 428 9.72 13.34 32.94
N THR A 429 9.59 13.80 31.69
CA THR A 429 10.72 14.32 30.91
C THR A 429 11.27 15.57 31.57
N THR A 430 12.56 15.57 31.89
CA THR A 430 13.26 16.73 32.47
C THR A 430 14.20 17.39 31.47
N VAL A 431 14.63 16.65 30.43
CA VAL A 431 15.51 17.19 29.38
C VAL A 431 15.03 16.74 27.99
N LEU A 432 14.95 17.68 27.04
CA LEU A 432 14.77 17.39 25.63
C LEU A 432 16.03 17.80 24.87
N VAL A 433 16.67 16.86 24.17
CA VAL A 433 17.79 17.16 23.27
C VAL A 433 17.26 17.38 21.86
N ALA A 434 17.45 18.58 21.36
CA ALA A 434 17.07 19.01 20.02
C ALA A 434 18.26 18.93 19.06
N GLY A 435 18.25 17.93 18.19
CA GLY A 435 19.11 17.89 17.01
C GLY A 435 18.57 18.78 15.89
N SER A 436 19.43 19.01 14.89
CA SER A 436 19.05 19.76 13.69
C SER A 436 17.88 19.10 12.94
N TRP A 437 16.87 19.88 12.60
CA TRP A 437 15.78 19.45 11.73
C TRP A 437 15.45 20.59 10.77
N LEU A 438 15.60 20.36 9.47
CA LEU A 438 15.37 21.37 8.43
C LEU A 438 14.02 21.08 7.75
N ASP A 439 13.24 22.12 7.48
CA ASP A 439 12.07 22.03 6.60
C ASP A 439 12.48 21.78 5.14
N ASP A 440 11.47 21.63 4.29
CA ASP A 440 11.61 21.42 2.85
C ASP A 440 12.35 22.58 2.13
N HIS A 441 12.68 23.66 2.83
CA HIS A 441 13.39 24.85 2.32
C HIS A 441 14.77 25.05 2.98
N GLY A 442 15.26 24.07 3.75
CA GLY A 442 16.55 24.17 4.44
C GLY A 442 16.55 25.10 5.66
N ARG A 443 15.37 25.48 6.18
CA ARG A 443 15.24 26.31 7.38
C ARG A 443 15.01 25.43 8.60
N SER A 444 15.60 25.78 9.73
CA SER A 444 15.36 25.06 10.98
C SER A 444 13.88 25.04 11.32
N LYS A 445 13.29 23.86 11.38
CA LYS A 445 11.87 23.64 11.73
C LYS A 445 11.77 22.98 13.08
N GLU A 446 10.81 23.44 13.86
CA GLU A 446 10.53 22.87 15.17
C GLU A 446 9.83 21.51 15.01
N THR A 447 10.31 20.51 15.77
CA THR A 447 9.71 19.18 15.82
C THR A 447 8.49 19.14 16.74
N GLU A 448 7.55 18.22 16.50
CA GLU A 448 6.37 18.04 17.37
C GLU A 448 6.74 17.82 18.85
N LYS A 449 7.89 17.17 19.10
CA LYS A 449 8.43 16.96 20.45
C LYS A 449 8.96 18.25 21.09
N GLN A 450 9.56 19.15 20.31
CA GLN A 450 9.96 20.47 20.80
C GLN A 450 8.72 21.30 21.15
N ALA A 451 7.71 21.31 20.27
CA ALA A 451 6.44 21.98 20.54
C ALA A 451 5.76 21.45 21.82
N GLU A 452 5.72 20.13 22.01
CA GLU A 452 5.16 19.52 23.22
C GLU A 452 5.99 19.82 24.48
N ALA A 453 7.32 19.78 24.40
CA ALA A 453 8.18 20.14 25.52
C ALA A 453 8.00 21.61 25.92
N ARG A 454 7.89 22.54 24.96
CA ARG A 454 7.58 23.95 25.24
C ARG A 454 6.20 24.11 25.87
N ARG A 455 5.19 23.39 25.39
CA ARG A 455 3.84 23.41 25.97
C ARG A 455 3.86 22.98 27.44
N LEU A 456 4.59 21.91 27.76
CA LEU A 456 4.75 21.42 29.13
C LEU A 456 5.57 22.39 29.99
N GLN A 457 6.59 23.02 29.41
CA GLN A 457 7.37 24.08 30.07
C GLN A 457 6.49 25.29 30.42
N SER A 458 5.63 25.74 29.49
CA SER A 458 4.64 26.79 29.74
C SER A 458 3.58 26.39 30.77
N ALA A 459 3.33 25.09 30.92
CA ALA A 459 2.46 24.55 31.97
C ALA A 459 3.16 24.38 33.33
N GLY A 460 4.38 24.92 33.49
CA GLY A 460 5.13 24.92 34.76
C GLY A 460 5.96 23.67 35.01
N GLN A 461 6.08 22.75 34.04
CA GLN A 461 6.98 21.60 34.19
C GLN A 461 8.44 22.05 34.02
N PRO A 462 9.36 21.64 34.90
CA PRO A 462 10.77 21.99 34.77
C PRO A 462 11.43 21.09 33.71
N ILE A 463 11.24 21.45 32.43
CA ILE A 463 11.90 20.83 31.28
C ILE A 463 12.93 21.80 30.71
N VAL A 464 14.15 21.33 30.49
CA VAL A 464 15.20 22.07 29.78
C VAL A 464 15.36 21.51 28.37
N ILE A 465 15.34 22.38 27.36
CA ILE A 465 15.61 22.02 25.97
C ILE A 465 17.07 22.39 25.67
N ILE A 466 17.88 21.41 25.25
CA ILE A 466 19.31 21.56 24.97
C ILE A 466 19.63 21.12 23.54
N ASP A 467 20.73 21.59 22.97
CA ASP A 467 21.23 21.11 21.67
C ASP A 467 22.19 19.91 21.82
N GLN A 468 22.71 19.42 20.69
CA GLN A 468 23.65 18.31 20.68
C GLN A 468 24.97 18.63 21.38
N GLN A 469 25.52 19.83 21.20
CA GLN A 469 26.81 20.22 21.80
C GLN A 469 26.69 20.28 23.33
N GLN A 470 25.58 20.82 23.82
CA GLN A 470 25.24 20.87 25.23
C GLN A 470 25.06 19.47 25.84
N MET A 471 24.46 18.54 25.09
CA MET A 471 24.37 17.13 25.49
C MET A 471 25.77 16.50 25.60
N GLU A 472 26.65 16.74 24.62
CA GLU A 472 28.02 16.21 24.62
C GLU A 472 28.85 16.76 25.79
N ASN A 473 28.69 18.04 26.12
CA ASN A 473 29.33 18.63 27.30
C ASN A 473 28.85 17.95 28.60
N LEU A 474 27.53 17.75 28.74
CA LEU A 474 26.94 17.07 29.89
C LEU A 474 27.40 15.59 29.99
N LEU A 475 27.57 14.90 28.85
CA LEU A 475 28.13 13.54 28.79
C LEU A 475 29.60 13.48 29.23
N ALA A 476 30.35 14.57 29.03
CA ALA A 476 31.72 14.72 29.52
C ALA A 476 31.79 15.13 31.01
N GLY A 477 30.65 15.23 31.71
CA GLY A 477 30.57 15.63 33.12
C GLY A 477 30.60 17.14 33.36
N ASP A 478 30.54 17.96 32.31
CA ASP A 478 30.44 19.41 32.43
C ASP A 478 29.09 19.82 33.04
N ARG A 479 29.09 20.84 33.90
CA ARG A 479 27.91 21.41 34.57
C ARG A 479 27.56 22.81 34.06
N SER A 480 28.09 23.21 32.91
CA SER A 480 27.82 24.49 32.25
C SER A 480 26.34 24.69 31.89
N VAL A 481 25.57 23.60 31.74
CA VAL A 481 24.12 23.63 31.52
C VAL A 481 23.40 23.34 32.82
N GLN A 482 22.58 24.29 33.28
CA GLN A 482 21.77 24.12 34.48
C GLN A 482 20.54 23.24 34.19
N LEU A 483 20.55 22.03 34.73
CA LEU A 483 19.44 21.07 34.61
C LEU A 483 18.42 21.24 35.75
N PRO A 484 17.19 20.73 35.59
CA PRO A 484 16.16 20.76 36.64
C PRO A 484 16.61 20.10 37.94
N ASP A 485 16.32 20.70 39.09
CA ASP A 485 16.54 20.06 40.38
C ASP A 485 15.61 18.84 40.54
N LEU A 486 16.20 17.64 40.62
CA LEU A 486 15.47 16.38 40.78
C LEU A 486 15.01 16.13 42.23
N THR A 487 15.51 16.91 43.20
CA THR A 487 15.12 16.85 44.61
C THR A 487 13.96 17.78 44.94
N ALA A 488 13.67 18.74 44.07
CA ALA A 488 12.46 19.54 44.15
C ALA A 488 11.24 18.61 43.98
N PRO A 489 10.22 18.68 44.85
CA PRO A 489 8.99 17.95 44.63
C PRO A 489 8.46 18.32 43.23
N PRO A 490 7.94 17.37 42.44
CA PRO A 490 7.22 17.74 41.23
C PRO A 490 6.18 18.78 41.62
N ALA A 491 5.93 19.79 40.79
CA ALA A 491 4.87 20.75 41.02
C ALA A 491 3.54 19.99 41.15
N VAL A 492 3.26 19.54 42.36
CA VAL A 492 1.99 19.07 42.86
C VAL A 492 1.22 20.34 43.15
N ASP A 493 0.03 20.42 42.56
CA ASP A 493 -1.01 21.40 42.86
C ASP A 493 -0.79 22.85 42.41
N ALA A 494 -0.72 23.05 41.09
CA ALA A 494 -1.15 24.31 40.45
C ALA A 494 -2.43 24.17 39.60
N TYR A 495 -3.13 23.03 39.67
CA TYR A 495 -4.48 22.83 39.12
C TYR A 495 -5.50 22.35 40.15
N ALA A 496 -5.28 22.69 41.42
CA ALA A 496 -6.34 23.00 42.37
C ALA A 496 -6.03 24.44 42.80
N LEU A 497 -6.58 25.48 42.17
CA LEU A 497 -7.90 26.02 42.46
C LEU A 497 -8.30 26.93 41.29
N ALA A 498 -9.11 26.42 40.36
CA ALA A 498 -10.23 27.19 39.88
C ALA A 498 -11.43 26.34 40.29
N ASP A 499 -12.34 26.92 41.05
CA ASP A 499 -13.53 26.22 41.52
C ASP A 499 -14.29 25.67 40.30
N ASP A 500 -14.36 24.34 40.20
CA ASP A 500 -14.96 23.66 39.04
C ASP A 500 -16.43 24.06 38.89
N SER A 501 -17.08 24.54 39.96
CA SER A 501 -18.47 25.03 39.94
C SER A 501 -18.73 26.20 38.98
N ASP A 502 -17.69 26.90 38.52
CA ASP A 502 -17.80 28.02 37.58
C ASP A 502 -17.66 27.61 36.09
N LEU A 503 -17.35 26.34 35.79
CA LEU A 503 -17.26 25.86 34.40
C LEU A 503 -18.60 25.29 33.91
N PRO A 504 -18.96 25.51 32.63
CA PRO A 504 -20.18 24.96 32.05
C PRO A 504 -20.25 23.42 32.20
N PRO A 505 -21.41 22.82 32.56
CA PRO A 505 -21.54 21.39 32.85
C PRO A 505 -21.12 20.45 31.70
N ASP A 506 -21.23 20.94 30.47
CA ASP A 506 -20.82 20.28 29.23
C ASP A 506 -19.29 20.22 29.06
N VAL A 507 -18.58 21.23 29.58
CA VAL A 507 -17.10 21.30 29.59
C VAL A 507 -16.52 20.39 30.68
N GLN A 508 -17.17 20.34 31.86
CA GLN A 508 -16.81 19.40 32.93
C GLN A 508 -16.95 17.93 32.47
N ARG A 509 -18.07 17.58 31.82
CA ARG A 509 -18.26 16.24 31.23
C ARG A 509 -17.24 15.92 30.13
N ASN A 510 -16.92 16.90 29.28
CA ASN A 510 -15.97 16.70 28.18
C ASN A 510 -14.54 16.46 28.64
N ARG A 511 -14.08 16.99 29.78
CA ARG A 511 -12.69 16.79 30.21
C ARG A 511 -12.47 15.49 31.00
N ALA A 512 -13.53 14.96 31.61
CA ALA A 512 -13.49 13.76 32.45
C ALA A 512 -13.25 12.46 31.67
N GLU A 513 -13.53 12.41 30.36
CA GLU A 513 -13.54 11.15 29.59
C GLU A 513 -12.46 11.06 28.50
N HIS A 514 -11.52 12.01 28.39
CA HIS A 514 -10.59 12.05 27.25
C HIS A 514 -9.15 11.64 27.60
N VAL A 515 -8.60 10.74 26.78
CA VAL A 515 -7.18 10.36 26.71
C VAL A 515 -6.62 10.86 25.39
N ARG A 516 -5.53 11.64 25.43
CA ARG A 516 -4.89 12.24 24.24
C ARG A 516 -5.88 12.97 23.31
N GLY A 517 -6.79 13.73 23.91
CA GLY A 517 -7.79 14.52 23.19
C GLY A 517 -8.94 13.72 22.57
N LYS A 518 -9.07 12.42 22.85
CA LYS A 518 -10.19 11.57 22.39
C LYS A 518 -10.83 10.83 23.55
N ASN A 519 -12.14 10.54 23.46
CA ASN A 519 -12.82 9.76 24.50
C ASN A 519 -12.10 8.43 24.74
N PHE A 520 -11.88 8.04 25.99
CA PHE A 520 -11.02 6.91 26.33
C PHE A 520 -11.51 5.59 25.71
N THR A 521 -12.82 5.46 25.46
CA THR A 521 -13.46 4.32 24.77
C THR A 521 -12.93 4.06 23.36
N VAL A 522 -12.41 5.07 22.65
CA VAL A 522 -11.90 4.88 21.27
C VAL A 522 -10.55 4.17 21.22
N TRP A 523 -9.86 4.04 22.36
CA TRP A 523 -8.52 3.44 22.42
C TRP A 523 -8.52 1.92 22.49
N VAL A 524 -9.69 1.26 22.60
CA VAL A 524 -9.81 -0.21 22.64
C VAL A 524 -9.13 -0.88 21.44
N GLU A 525 -9.42 -0.45 20.22
CA GLU A 525 -8.82 -1.05 19.02
C GLU A 525 -7.34 -0.68 18.83
N PRO A 526 -6.90 0.58 19.03
CA PRO A 526 -5.48 0.92 19.10
C PRO A 526 -4.69 0.06 20.11
N ILE A 527 -5.22 -0.16 21.31
CA ILE A 527 -4.60 -1.01 22.33
C ILE A 527 -4.53 -2.47 21.86
N LYS A 528 -5.61 -3.02 21.29
CA LYS A 528 -5.59 -4.38 20.72
C LYS A 528 -4.55 -4.49 19.61
N GLN A 529 -4.43 -3.47 18.76
CA GLN A 529 -3.46 -3.44 17.68
C GLN A 529 -2.02 -3.42 18.22
N LEU A 530 -1.72 -2.55 19.19
CA LEU A 530 -0.41 -2.53 19.86
C LEU A 530 -0.07 -3.89 20.48
N LYS A 531 -1.04 -4.58 21.08
CA LYS A 531 -0.85 -5.93 21.65
C LYS A 531 -0.67 -7.03 20.59
N ARG A 532 -1.31 -6.91 19.42
CA ARG A 532 -1.11 -7.83 18.28
C ARG A 532 0.26 -7.65 17.65
N ASP A 533 0.74 -6.41 17.62
CA ASP A 533 2.04 -6.03 17.08
C ASP A 533 3.20 -6.27 18.06
N ASP A 534 2.93 -6.95 19.20
CA ASP A 534 3.86 -7.21 20.30
C ASP A 534 4.52 -5.94 20.89
N ARG A 535 3.90 -4.78 20.70
CA ARG A 535 4.30 -3.48 21.27
C ARG A 535 3.72 -3.33 22.66
N LEU A 536 4.07 -4.26 23.54
CA LEU A 536 3.46 -4.40 24.87
C LEU A 536 3.68 -3.18 25.77
N ASP A 537 4.84 -2.51 25.69
CA ASP A 537 5.12 -1.32 26.51
C ASP A 537 4.26 -0.12 26.09
N GLU A 538 4.06 0.08 24.80
CA GLU A 538 3.21 1.16 24.27
C GLU A 538 1.73 0.86 24.51
N ALA A 539 1.33 -0.42 24.42
CA ALA A 539 0.01 -0.85 24.83
C ALA A 539 -0.21 -0.56 26.32
N LEU A 540 0.79 -0.83 27.16
CA LEU A 540 0.72 -0.61 28.60
C LEU A 540 0.64 0.88 28.95
N GLU A 541 1.42 1.74 28.31
CA GLU A 541 1.35 3.19 28.51
C GLU A 541 -0.05 3.73 28.21
N LEU A 542 -0.60 3.38 27.03
CA LEU A 542 -1.93 3.81 26.63
C LEU A 542 -3.03 3.20 27.53
N LEU A 543 -2.85 1.95 27.97
CA LEU A 543 -3.73 1.28 28.92
C LEU A 543 -3.76 2.01 30.27
N LEU A 544 -2.60 2.43 30.79
CA LEU A 544 -2.52 3.15 32.05
C LEU A 544 -3.18 4.53 31.96
N GLU A 545 -3.00 5.27 30.86
CA GLU A 545 -3.71 6.53 30.62
C GLU A 545 -5.24 6.33 30.60
N CYS A 546 -5.71 5.25 29.98
CA CYS A 546 -7.14 4.89 29.97
C CYS A 546 -7.65 4.46 31.34
N VAL A 547 -6.84 3.75 32.14
CA VAL A 547 -7.17 3.40 33.54
C VAL A 547 -7.28 4.66 34.39
N ASP A 548 -6.34 5.61 34.27
CA ASP A 548 -6.37 6.88 35.01
C ASP A 548 -7.64 7.68 34.74
N VAL A 549 -8.18 7.62 33.52
CA VAL A 549 -9.44 8.27 33.15
C VAL A 549 -10.64 7.45 33.63
N ALA A 550 -10.64 6.13 33.42
CA ALA A 550 -11.73 5.23 33.82
C ALA A 550 -11.98 5.20 35.33
N GLU A 551 -10.96 5.46 36.14
CA GLU A 551 -11.03 5.48 37.61
C GLU A 551 -11.52 6.82 38.19
N ARG A 552 -11.69 7.87 37.39
CA ARG A 552 -12.16 9.17 37.90
C ARG A 552 -13.64 9.12 38.29
N PRO A 553 -14.03 9.69 39.44
CA PRO A 553 -15.43 9.82 39.82
C PRO A 553 -16.23 10.56 38.74
N GLY A 554 -17.40 10.03 38.39
CA GLY A 554 -18.31 10.65 37.40
C GLY A 554 -18.09 10.22 35.93
N THR A 555 -16.98 9.55 35.61
CA THR A 555 -16.79 8.90 34.30
C THR A 555 -17.89 7.86 34.10
N LEU A 556 -18.67 7.95 33.02
CA LEU A 556 -19.84 7.09 32.77
C LEU A 556 -20.92 7.12 33.88
N GLY A 557 -21.10 8.26 34.56
CA GLY A 557 -22.22 8.46 35.49
C GLY A 557 -22.00 7.94 36.93
N GLY A 558 -20.75 7.82 37.37
CA GLY A 558 -20.42 7.55 38.79
C GLY A 558 -20.47 6.08 39.21
N GLY A 559 -20.40 5.15 38.25
CA GLY A 559 -20.40 3.71 38.51
C GLY A 559 -19.02 3.07 38.66
N MET A 560 -19.01 1.74 38.62
CA MET A 560 -17.82 0.89 38.64
C MET A 560 -16.82 1.33 37.54
N PRO A 561 -15.53 1.54 37.85
CA PRO A 561 -14.53 1.86 36.83
C PRO A 561 -14.51 0.80 35.73
N ALA A 562 -14.42 1.22 34.47
CA ALA A 562 -14.45 0.30 33.33
C ALA A 562 -13.35 -0.78 33.46
N PRO A 563 -13.71 -2.07 33.67
CA PRO A 563 -12.74 -3.10 34.08
C PRO A 563 -11.81 -3.53 32.94
N TRP A 564 -12.19 -3.27 31.69
CA TRP A 564 -11.49 -3.77 30.51
C TRP A 564 -10.03 -3.29 30.44
N TYR A 565 -9.77 -2.00 30.68
CA TYR A 565 -8.41 -1.44 30.59
C TYR A 565 -7.51 -2.01 31.69
N THR A 566 -8.00 -2.10 32.92
CA THR A 566 -7.30 -2.75 34.03
C THR A 566 -7.00 -4.22 33.72
N GLU A 567 -7.98 -4.95 33.17
CA GLU A 567 -7.78 -6.35 32.78
C GLU A 567 -6.69 -6.50 31.73
N GLN A 568 -6.72 -5.66 30.69
CA GLN A 568 -5.75 -5.72 29.62
C GLN A 568 -4.34 -5.31 30.09
N ALA A 569 -4.22 -4.36 31.02
CA ALA A 569 -2.95 -4.00 31.66
C ALA A 569 -2.40 -5.16 32.49
N ALA A 570 -3.24 -5.83 33.29
CA ALA A 570 -2.89 -7.03 34.03
C ALA A 570 -2.41 -8.15 33.10
N ILE A 571 -3.04 -8.35 31.94
CA ILE A 571 -2.58 -9.30 30.91
C ILE A 571 -1.19 -8.95 30.39
N VAL A 572 -0.91 -7.66 30.16
CA VAL A 572 0.40 -7.22 29.67
C VAL A 572 1.48 -7.44 30.72
N TYR A 573 1.26 -7.04 31.97
CA TYR A 573 2.20 -7.29 33.07
C TYR A 573 2.50 -8.78 33.25
N ARG A 574 1.50 -9.63 33.10
CA ARG A 574 1.69 -11.09 33.15
C ARG A 574 2.57 -11.61 32.03
N LYS A 575 2.38 -11.13 30.80
CA LYS A 575 3.24 -11.49 29.65
C LYS A 575 4.69 -11.08 29.89
N GLN A 576 4.89 -9.94 30.56
CA GLN A 576 6.20 -9.43 30.97
C GLN A 576 6.77 -10.13 32.22
N LYS A 577 6.05 -11.12 32.80
CA LYS A 577 6.39 -11.79 34.07
C LYS A 577 6.52 -10.83 35.27
N ASN A 578 5.92 -9.64 35.18
CA ASN A 578 5.87 -8.67 36.27
C ASN A 578 4.62 -8.94 37.15
N PHE A 579 4.70 -9.98 37.97
CA PHE A 579 3.57 -10.40 38.82
C PHE A 579 3.25 -9.39 39.93
N VAL A 580 4.23 -8.60 40.38
CA VAL A 580 4.03 -7.52 41.35
C VAL A 580 3.11 -6.45 40.75
N ALA A 581 3.45 -5.95 39.55
CA ALA A 581 2.64 -4.94 38.88
C ALA A 581 1.27 -5.46 38.42
N GLU A 582 1.15 -6.76 38.09
CA GLU A 582 -0.15 -7.40 37.83
C GLU A 582 -1.06 -7.37 39.08
N VAL A 583 -0.52 -7.64 40.27
CA VAL A 583 -1.29 -7.58 41.53
C VAL A 583 -1.65 -6.12 41.87
N ASP A 584 -0.70 -5.20 41.71
CA ASP A 584 -0.91 -3.79 42.05
C ASP A 584 -1.97 -3.11 41.20
N ILE A 585 -1.99 -3.35 39.88
CA ILE A 585 -3.01 -2.75 39.00
C ILE A 585 -4.41 -3.29 39.31
N LEU A 586 -4.52 -4.57 39.68
CA LEU A 586 -5.79 -5.18 40.08
C LEU A 586 -6.27 -4.67 41.45
N ARG A 587 -5.36 -4.43 42.39
CA ARG A 587 -5.68 -3.79 43.68
C ARG A 587 -6.14 -2.35 43.47
N ARG A 588 -5.45 -1.60 42.62
CA ARG A 588 -5.77 -0.20 42.29
C ARG A 588 -7.21 -0.04 41.79
N TRP A 589 -7.66 -0.93 40.91
CA TRP A 589 -9.04 -0.91 40.41
C TRP A 589 -10.08 -1.22 41.49
N ILE A 590 -9.80 -2.14 42.41
CA ILE A 590 -10.68 -2.44 43.56
C ILE A 590 -10.82 -1.20 44.46
N ASP A 591 -9.71 -0.51 44.72
CA ASP A 591 -9.72 0.68 45.55
C ASP A 591 -10.43 1.86 44.84
N ALA A 592 -10.31 1.97 43.52
CA ALA A 592 -11.09 2.91 42.72
C ALA A 592 -12.60 2.60 42.76
N ALA A 593 -13.01 1.34 42.62
CA ALA A 593 -14.39 0.93 42.74
C ALA A 593 -14.99 1.27 44.11
N ARG A 594 -14.24 1.03 45.19
CA ARG A 594 -14.65 1.39 46.56
C ARG A 594 -14.78 2.90 46.76
N ARG A 595 -13.86 3.69 46.20
CA ARG A 595 -13.95 5.17 46.22
C ARG A 595 -15.19 5.68 45.49
N ASN A 596 -15.63 4.98 44.44
CA ASN A 596 -16.87 5.27 43.72
C ASN A 596 -18.13 4.69 44.39
N GLY A 597 -18.04 4.18 45.62
CA GLY A 597 -19.19 3.63 46.36
C GLY A 597 -19.70 2.27 45.82
N CYS A 598 -18.93 1.60 44.96
CA CYS A 598 -19.32 0.32 44.37
C CYS A 598 -18.79 -0.86 45.20
N ALA A 599 -19.65 -1.84 45.47
CA ALA A 599 -19.23 -3.13 46.02
C ALA A 599 -18.62 -4.01 44.92
N VAL A 600 -17.45 -4.60 45.18
CA VAL A 600 -16.79 -5.55 44.28
C VAL A 600 -17.02 -6.96 44.82
N ASP A 601 -17.80 -7.76 44.12
CA ASP A 601 -18.05 -9.17 44.44
C ASP A 601 -16.80 -10.04 44.20
N GLU A 602 -16.58 -11.04 45.04
CA GLU A 602 -15.53 -12.05 44.90
C GLU A 602 -15.66 -12.86 43.60
N SER A 603 -16.89 -12.99 43.06
CA SER A 603 -17.14 -13.64 41.78
C SER A 603 -16.60 -12.84 40.58
N HIS A 604 -16.26 -11.56 40.76
CA HIS A 604 -15.85 -10.67 39.66
C HIS A 604 -14.57 -11.18 38.97
N PRO A 605 -14.47 -11.15 37.62
CA PRO A 605 -13.33 -11.70 36.88
C PRO A 605 -11.96 -11.14 37.32
N LEU A 606 -11.90 -9.85 37.70
CA LEU A 606 -10.67 -9.23 38.20
C LEU A 606 -10.24 -9.73 39.60
N MET A 607 -11.19 -10.16 40.44
CA MET A 607 -10.89 -10.76 41.75
C MET A 607 -10.25 -12.15 41.58
N GLN A 608 -10.82 -12.98 40.70
CA GLN A 608 -10.25 -14.29 40.35
C GLN A 608 -8.85 -14.13 39.74
N ARG A 609 -8.66 -13.12 38.89
CA ARG A 609 -7.36 -12.80 38.31
C ARG A 609 -6.33 -12.37 39.37
N LYS A 610 -6.73 -11.54 40.33
CA LYS A 610 -5.88 -11.09 41.43
C LYS A 610 -5.41 -12.26 42.28
N ALA A 611 -6.32 -13.16 42.67
CA ALA A 611 -5.98 -14.37 43.42
C ALA A 611 -4.97 -15.25 42.64
N LYS A 612 -5.18 -15.41 41.33
CA LYS A 612 -4.25 -16.13 40.46
C LYS A 612 -2.89 -15.44 40.38
N ALA A 613 -2.85 -14.12 40.21
CA ALA A 613 -1.60 -13.34 40.15
C ALA A 613 -0.82 -13.41 41.48
N GLN A 614 -1.50 -13.37 42.62
CA GLN A 614 -0.90 -13.56 43.94
C GLN A 614 -0.27 -14.95 44.09
N ALA A 615 -0.93 -16.00 43.59
CA ALA A 615 -0.35 -17.35 43.57
C ALA A 615 0.90 -17.45 42.67
N TRP A 616 0.91 -16.77 41.51
CA TRP A 616 2.11 -16.70 40.66
C TRP A 616 3.25 -15.93 41.31
N LEU A 617 2.94 -14.81 41.98
CA LEU A 617 3.92 -14.03 42.72
C LEU A 617 4.55 -14.85 43.84
N ALA A 618 3.74 -15.55 44.65
CA ALA A 618 4.23 -16.42 45.71
C ALA A 618 5.14 -17.54 45.17
N LYS A 619 4.78 -18.14 44.02
CA LYS A 619 5.60 -19.15 43.35
C LYS A 619 6.91 -18.60 42.75
N SER A 620 6.94 -17.32 42.37
CA SER A 620 8.15 -16.70 41.82
C SER A 620 9.17 -16.26 42.88
N LEU A 621 8.77 -16.26 44.16
CA LEU A 621 9.62 -15.95 45.31
C LEU A 621 10.17 -17.22 46.00
N GLN A 622 9.75 -18.40 45.55
CA GLN A 622 10.29 -19.71 45.89
C GLN A 622 11.27 -20.17 44.81
#